data_AF-A0A4Y2MNT2-F1
#
_entry.id   AF-A0A4Y2MNT2-F1
#
_cell.length_a   1.000
_cell.length_b   1.000
_cell.length_c   1.000
_cell.angle_alpha   90.00
_cell.angle_beta   90.00
_cell.angle_gamma   90.00
#
_symmetry.space_group_name_H-M   'P 1'
#
loop_
_entity.id
_entity.type
_entity.pdbx_description
1 polymer ?
#
loop_
_entity_poly.entity_id
_entity_poly.type
_entity_poly.pdbx_seq_one_letter_code
_entity_poly.pdbx_strand_id
1 'polypeptide(L)'
;MKTRYDSKTTDYHFKEGDLVWMYNPKRWRGLSSKLQQNWEAPCTVVKKLNDVVYRVQRSPNAKPKVIHINWLAPYRATDHSPKSSTQSPDLSPTENFWEMLERHIQKQSPVP
;
A
#
# COMPACT_ATOMS: atom_id res chain seq x y z
N MET A 1 -20.88 -19.91 13.70
CA MET A 1 -21.02 -19.36 12.33
C MET A 1 -19.88 -18.37 12.09
N LYS A 2 -19.34 -18.32 10.87
CA LYS A 2 -17.99 -17.84 10.50
C LYS A 2 -17.80 -16.31 10.48
N THR A 3 -18.38 -15.57 11.43
CA THR A 3 -18.41 -14.09 11.41
C THR A 3 -17.10 -13.40 11.78
N ARG A 4 -16.09 -14.11 12.32
CA ARG A 4 -14.80 -13.52 12.72
C ARG A 4 -13.75 -13.45 11.60
N TYR A 5 -13.94 -14.17 10.49
CA TYR A 5 -12.92 -14.26 9.42
C TYR A 5 -13.10 -13.16 8.36
N ASP A 6 -14.35 -12.86 8.00
CA ASP A 6 -14.66 -11.92 6.92
C ASP A 6 -14.70 -10.45 7.37
N SER A 7 -14.65 -10.18 8.68
CA SER A 7 -14.63 -8.81 9.25
C SER A 7 -13.31 -8.06 9.00
N LYS A 8 -12.31 -8.72 8.41
CA LYS A 8 -11.01 -8.15 8.02
C LYS A 8 -10.97 -7.69 6.56
N THR A 9 -12.09 -7.76 5.85
CA THR A 9 -12.18 -7.32 4.47
C THR A 9 -11.93 -5.82 4.44
N THR A 10 -10.75 -5.42 3.96
CA THR A 10 -10.41 -4.01 3.79
C THR A 10 -11.34 -3.40 2.75
N ASP A 11 -12.17 -2.43 3.17
CA ASP A 11 -13.11 -1.67 2.32
C ASP A 11 -12.43 -0.75 1.27
N TYR A 12 -11.16 -0.98 0.96
CA TYR A 12 -10.39 -0.13 0.05
C TYR A 12 -10.68 -0.51 -1.39
N HIS A 13 -11.43 0.30 -2.11
CA HIS A 13 -11.64 0.11 -3.54
C HIS A 13 -10.75 1.04 -4.35
N PHE A 14 -9.77 0.46 -5.05
CA PHE A 14 -8.93 1.19 -5.98
C PHE A 14 -9.62 1.37 -7.33
N LYS A 15 -9.35 2.50 -7.98
CA LYS A 15 -9.77 2.83 -9.35
C LYS A 15 -8.57 2.73 -10.29
N GLU A 16 -8.85 2.60 -11.58
CA GLU A 16 -7.81 2.67 -12.61
C GLU A 16 -7.15 4.06 -12.58
N GLY A 17 -5.82 4.10 -12.62
CA GLY A 17 -5.03 5.32 -12.47
C GLY A 17 -4.57 5.61 -11.03
N ASP A 18 -5.12 4.94 -10.01
CA ASP A 18 -4.69 5.15 -8.63
C ASP A 18 -3.24 4.70 -8.42
N LEU A 19 -2.50 5.49 -7.65
CA LEU A 19 -1.18 5.08 -7.15
C LEU A 19 -1.37 4.18 -5.93
N VAL A 20 -0.66 3.06 -5.90
CA VAL A 20 -0.70 2.07 -4.83
C VAL A 20 0.69 1.55 -4.53
N TRP A 21 0.98 1.31 -3.26
CA TRP A 21 2.12 0.51 -2.83
C TRP A 21 1.80 -0.97 -3.01
N MET A 22 2.77 -1.75 -3.46
CA MET A 22 2.61 -3.18 -3.76
C MET A 22 3.54 -4.02 -2.89
N TYR A 23 3.00 -5.00 -2.18
CA TYR A 23 3.81 -5.97 -1.44
C TYR A 23 4.42 -7.00 -2.41
N ASN A 24 5.75 -7.01 -2.51
CA ASN A 24 6.53 -8.04 -3.20
C ASN A 24 7.48 -8.72 -2.20
N PRO A 25 7.18 -9.93 -1.71
CA PRO A 25 8.04 -10.67 -0.79
C PRO A 25 9.27 -11.27 -1.49
N LYS A 26 9.98 -10.47 -2.29
CA LYS A 26 11.20 -10.89 -2.97
C LYS A 26 12.35 -10.95 -1.97
N ARG A 27 12.75 -12.17 -1.61
CA ARG A 27 13.91 -12.39 -0.74
C ARG A 27 15.21 -12.04 -1.45
N TRP A 28 16.00 -11.18 -0.84
CA TRP A 28 17.41 -10.98 -1.23
C TRP A 28 18.31 -11.89 -0.39
N ARG A 29 19.24 -12.58 -1.05
CA ARG A 29 20.22 -13.44 -0.36
C ARG A 29 21.19 -12.54 0.41
N GLY A 30 21.49 -12.88 1.66
CA GLY A 30 22.43 -12.13 2.51
C GLY A 30 21.80 -11.08 3.44
N LEU A 31 20.49 -10.81 3.32
CA LEU A 31 19.75 -9.93 4.23
C LEU A 31 18.77 -10.75 5.08
N SER A 32 18.66 -10.44 6.38
CA SER A 32 17.64 -11.04 7.24
C SER A 32 16.24 -10.65 6.75
N SER A 33 15.31 -11.61 6.70
CA SER A 33 13.95 -11.37 6.19
C SER A 33 13.18 -10.28 6.94
N LYS A 34 13.55 -9.97 8.19
CA LYS A 34 12.95 -8.90 8.99
C LYS A 34 13.43 -7.50 8.60
N LEU A 35 14.61 -7.39 7.98
CA LEU A 35 15.22 -6.12 7.58
C LEU A 35 14.99 -5.81 6.09
N GLN A 36 14.26 -6.65 5.37
CA GLN A 36 13.99 -6.46 3.95
C GLN A 36 12.77 -5.56 3.74
N GLN A 37 12.90 -4.57 2.85
CA GLN A 37 11.76 -3.78 2.41
C GLN A 37 10.95 -4.58 1.39
N ASN A 38 9.84 -5.16 1.84
CA ASN A 38 8.97 -6.00 1.00
C ASN A 38 7.91 -5.19 0.25
N TRP A 39 7.75 -3.90 0.53
CA TRP A 39 6.84 -3.03 -0.21
C TRP A 39 7.62 -2.35 -1.33
N GLU A 40 7.21 -2.61 -2.57
CA GLU A 40 7.74 -1.95 -3.74
C GLU A 40 7.07 -0.60 -3.98
N ALA A 41 7.86 0.29 -4.59
CA ALA A 41 7.55 1.65 -5.02
C ALA A 41 6.13 1.84 -5.61
N PRO A 42 5.64 3.09 -5.66
CA PRO A 42 4.29 3.38 -6.14
C PRO A 42 4.09 2.83 -7.54
N CYS A 43 3.06 2.00 -7.67
CA CYS A 43 2.60 1.42 -8.92
C CYS A 43 1.25 2.01 -9.26
N THR A 44 0.92 2.07 -10.54
CA THR A 44 -0.39 2.53 -11.00
C THR A 44 -1.31 1.32 -11.19
N VAL A 45 -2.55 1.42 -10.73
CA VAL A 45 -3.58 0.44 -11.07
C VAL A 45 -3.94 0.61 -12.55
N VAL A 46 -3.65 -0.41 -13.35
CA VAL A 46 -3.97 -0.41 -14.79
C VAL A 46 -5.42 -0.78 -15.01
N LYS A 47 -5.86 -1.82 -14.31
CA LYS A 47 -7.20 -2.39 -14.52
C LYS A 47 -7.70 -3.09 -13.27
N LYS A 48 -8.96 -2.85 -12.92
CA LYS A 48 -9.67 -3.69 -11.95
C LYS A 48 -10.16 -4.95 -12.66
N LEU A 49 -9.70 -6.12 -12.22
CA LEU A 49 -10.20 -7.39 -12.77
C LEU A 49 -11.46 -7.83 -12.02
N ASN A 50 -11.37 -7.85 -10.69
CA ASN A 50 -12.47 -8.16 -9.76
C ASN A 50 -12.41 -7.19 -8.57
N ASP A 51 -13.37 -7.27 -7.64
CA ASP A 51 -13.34 -6.49 -6.39
C ASP A 51 -12.13 -6.78 -5.51
N VAL A 52 -11.57 -7.98 -5.65
CA VAL A 52 -10.48 -8.50 -4.81
C VAL A 52 -9.14 -8.54 -5.56
N VAL A 53 -9.18 -8.48 -6.90
CA VAL A 53 -8.01 -8.70 -7.76
C VAL A 53 -7.82 -7.55 -8.73
N TYR A 54 -6.61 -6.99 -8.75
CA TYR A 54 -6.23 -5.81 -9.51
C TYR A 54 -5.02 -6.11 -10.40
N ARG A 55 -4.96 -5.44 -11.55
CA ARG A 55 -3.74 -5.35 -12.37
C ARG A 55 -3.04 -4.05 -12.07
N VAL A 56 -1.80 -4.15 -11.61
CA VAL A 56 -0.94 -3.00 -11.30
C VAL A 56 0.29 -3.00 -12.18
N GLN A 57 0.81 -1.82 -12.48
CA GLN A 57 1.96 -1.63 -13.33
C GLN A 57 2.88 -0.60 -12.71
N ARG A 58 4.16 -0.95 -12.60
CA ARG A 58 5.16 -0.11 -11.94
C ARG A 58 5.65 1.05 -12.81
N SER A 59 5.74 0.83 -14.12
CA SER A 59 6.10 1.85 -15.09
C SER A 59 5.40 1.55 -16.42
N PRO A 60 5.17 2.55 -17.29
CA PRO A 60 4.41 2.37 -18.54
C PRO A 60 4.91 1.23 -19.44
N ASN A 61 6.22 0.94 -19.38
CA ASN A 61 6.87 -0.10 -20.17
C ASN A 61 7.04 -1.43 -19.42
N ALA A 62 6.77 -1.47 -18.12
CA ALA A 62 6.88 -2.70 -17.32
C ALA A 62 5.68 -3.61 -17.56
N LYS A 63 5.90 -4.92 -17.50
CA LYS A 63 4.81 -5.90 -17.56
C LYS A 63 3.85 -5.72 -16.38
N PRO A 64 2.53 -5.55 -16.61
CA PRO A 64 1.56 -5.50 -15.51
C PRO A 64 1.52 -6.80 -14.71
N LYS A 65 1.33 -6.70 -13.40
CA LYS A 65 1.17 -7.82 -12.46
C LYS A 65 -0.26 -7.89 -11.94
N VAL A 66 -0.76 -9.10 -11.72
CA VAL A 66 -2.08 -9.36 -11.12
C VAL A 66 -1.89 -9.61 -9.62
N ILE A 67 -2.57 -8.85 -8.77
CA ILE A 67 -2.33 -8.80 -7.31
C ILE A 67 -3.65 -8.70 -6.55
N HIS A 68 -3.68 -9.35 -5.39
CA HIS A 68 -4.80 -9.33 -4.46
C HIS A 68 -4.82 -8.02 -3.65
N ILE A 69 -6.00 -7.49 -3.36
CA ILE A 69 -6.22 -6.22 -2.62
C ILE A 69 -5.44 -6.15 -1.29
N ASN A 70 -5.36 -7.27 -0.54
CA ASN A 70 -4.59 -7.36 0.71
C ASN A 70 -3.08 -7.12 0.57
N TRP A 71 -2.53 -7.15 -0.65
CA TRP A 71 -1.12 -6.86 -0.93
C TRP A 71 -0.93 -5.48 -1.55
N LEU A 72 -2.01 -4.68 -1.61
CA LEU A 72 -1.99 -3.30 -2.04
C LEU A 72 -2.24 -2.40 -0.84
N ALA A 73 -1.54 -1.28 -0.81
CA ALA A 73 -1.81 -0.20 0.12
C ALA A 73 -2.00 1.10 -0.66
N PRO A 74 -2.94 1.97 -0.26
CA PRO A 74 -3.16 3.24 -0.94
C PRO A 74 -1.89 4.10 -0.90
N TYR A 75 -1.51 4.67 -2.03
CA TYR A 75 -0.48 5.70 -2.06
C TYR A 75 -1.13 7.05 -1.77
N ARG A 76 -0.92 7.58 -0.56
CA ARG A 76 -1.26 8.96 -0.27
C ARG A 76 -0.08 9.84 -0.64
N ALA A 77 -0.17 10.50 -1.79
CA ALA A 77 0.63 11.69 -2.00
C ALA A 77 0.14 12.71 -0.96
N THR A 78 0.94 12.99 0.07
CA THR A 78 0.73 14.24 0.80
C THR A 78 0.80 15.35 -0.25
N ASP A 79 -0.26 16.14 -0.35
CA ASP A 79 -0.38 17.27 -1.28
C ASP A 79 0.67 18.34 -0.95
N HIS A 80 1.95 18.05 -1.20
CA HIS A 80 2.99 19.05 -1.32
C HIS A 80 2.86 19.67 -2.72
N SER A 81 1.70 20.23 -3.01
CA SER A 81 1.62 21.34 -3.94
C SER A 81 2.13 22.56 -3.18
N PRO A 82 3.23 23.22 -3.60
CA PRO A 82 3.67 24.45 -2.96
C PRO A 82 2.71 25.57 -3.38
N LYS A 83 1.51 25.60 -2.80
CA LYS A 83 0.68 26.80 -2.81
C LYS A 83 1.07 27.61 -1.60
N SER A 84 1.82 28.65 -1.89
CA SER A 84 2.20 29.76 -1.02
C SER A 84 1.08 30.19 -0.05
N SER A 85 1.30 30.05 1.26
CA SER A 85 1.03 31.08 2.28
C SER A 85 1.35 30.58 3.69
N THR A 86 2.21 31.35 4.36
CA THR A 86 2.78 31.27 5.70
C THR A 86 1.78 31.03 6.87
N GLN A 87 2.06 30.06 7.73
CA GLN A 87 2.17 30.22 9.20
C GLN A 87 2.78 28.97 9.87
N SER A 88 3.99 29.17 10.41
CA SER A 88 4.67 28.59 11.59
C SER A 88 4.59 27.10 12.01
N PRO A 89 5.64 26.56 12.66
CA PRO A 89 5.95 25.13 12.68
C PRO A 89 5.59 24.48 14.03
N ASP A 90 4.69 23.50 14.02
CA ASP A 90 4.63 22.45 15.04
C ASP A 90 3.88 21.24 14.47
N LEU A 91 4.47 20.06 14.62
CA LEU A 91 4.05 18.74 14.14
C LEU A 91 4.04 18.54 12.62
N SER A 92 5.13 17.98 12.10
CA SER A 92 5.20 17.38 10.76
C SER A 92 4.14 16.28 10.60
N PRO A 93 3.13 16.41 9.72
CA PRO A 93 2.20 15.32 9.43
C PRO A 93 2.75 14.46 8.27
N THR A 94 3.98 13.96 8.43
CA THR A 94 4.44 12.81 7.66
C THR A 94 3.93 11.58 8.39
N GLU A 95 2.75 11.07 8.03
CA GLU A 95 2.43 9.67 8.39
C GLU A 95 3.54 8.82 7.79
N ASN A 96 4.45 8.37 8.66
CA ASN A 96 5.64 7.68 8.25
C ASN A 96 5.21 6.37 7.56
N PHE A 97 5.86 5.99 6.47
CA PHE A 97 5.65 4.68 5.82
C PHE A 97 5.59 3.54 6.86
N TRP A 98 6.39 3.65 7.92
CA TRP A 98 6.40 2.75 9.08
C TRP A 98 5.10 2.78 9.90
N GLU A 99 4.49 3.93 10.18
CA GLU A 99 3.22 4.02 10.91
C GLU A 99 2.04 3.49 10.08
N MET A 100 2.02 3.78 8.78
CA MET A 100 1.03 3.22 7.85
C MET A 100 1.17 1.68 7.77
N LEU A 101 2.41 1.20 7.70
CA LEU A 101 2.74 -0.22 7.63
C LEU A 101 2.38 -0.94 8.93
N GLU A 102 2.71 -0.38 10.10
CA GLU A 102 2.32 -0.90 11.43
C GLU A 102 0.80 -1.01 11.56
N ARG A 103 0.04 0.03 11.16
CA ARG A 103 -1.44 0.00 11.15
C ARG A 103 -2.00 -1.07 10.23
N HIS A 104 -1.41 -1.25 9.04
CA HIS A 104 -1.83 -2.28 8.10
C HIS A 104 -1.51 -3.69 8.63
N ILE A 105 -0.33 -3.88 9.24
CA ILE A 105 0.09 -5.13 9.87
C ILE A 105 -0.79 -5.47 11.07
N GLN A 106 -1.10 -4.52 11.95
CA GLN A 106 -1.98 -4.74 13.11
C GLN A 106 -3.42 -5.05 12.72
N LYS A 107 -3.94 -4.53 11.60
CA LYS A 107 -5.24 -4.95 11.06
C LYS A 107 -5.24 -6.39 10.54
N GLN A 108 -4.11 -6.88 10.02
CA GLN A 108 -4.00 -8.24 9.45
C GLN A 108 -3.54 -9.30 10.46
N SER A 109 -2.76 -8.92 11.49
CA SER A 109 -2.24 -9.85 12.49
C SER A 109 -3.37 -10.52 13.28
N PRO A 110 -3.34 -11.84 13.52
CA PRO A 110 -4.15 -12.43 14.57
C PRO A 110 -3.55 -11.96 15.91
N VAL A 111 -4.30 -11.13 16.65
CA VAL A 111 -4.00 -10.91 18.07
C VAL A 111 -4.03 -12.30 18.74
N PRO A 112 -3.03 -12.65 19.57
CA PRO A 112 -2.97 -13.96 20.24
C PRO A 112 -4.20 -14.26 21.09
#